data_AF-A0A8T9CNW5-F1
#
_entry.id   AF-A0A8T9CNW5-F1
#
_cell.length_a   1.000
_cell.length_b   1.000
_cell.length_c   1.000
_cell.angle_alpha   90.00
_cell.angle_beta   90.00
_cell.angle_gamma   90.00
#
_symmetry.space_group_name_H-M   'P 1'
#
loop_
_entity.id
_entity.type
_entity.pdbx_description
1 polymer ?
#
loop_
_entity_poly.entity_id
_entity_poly.type
_entity_poly.pdbx_seq_one_letter_code
_entity_poly.pdbx_strand_id
1 'polypeptide(L)'
;MGIKQHNGNTKADRLAELKIRSPSIQLIKFGAIGLNAIIFSPLLIAADTGSQYGTNITINDGDRITGDTADPSGNLYGVMTPAGNTPGNINLGNDVTVNVNDASGYAKGIIIQGKNSSLTANRLTVDVVGQTSAIGINLIGDYTHADLGTGSTIKSNDDGIIIGHSSTLTATQFTIENSNGIGLTINDYGTSVDLGSGSKITTDGSTGVYIGGLNGNNANGAARFTATDLTIDVQGYSAMGINVQKNSVVDLGTNSSIKTNGDNAHGLWSFGQVSANALTVDVT
;
A
#
# COMPACT_ATOMS: atom_id res chain seq x y z
N MET A 1 17.79 -16.40 74.11
CA MET A 1 17.01 -17.58 74.52
C MET A 1 15.52 -17.24 74.35
N GLY A 2 14.77 -17.99 73.54
CA GLY A 2 13.29 -17.95 73.55
C GLY A 2 12.55 -17.25 72.38
N ILE A 3 12.34 -18.01 71.29
CA ILE A 3 11.07 -18.28 70.56
C ILE A 3 9.92 -17.23 70.59
N LYS A 4 9.43 -16.81 69.41
CA LYS A 4 8.04 -17.09 68.91
C LYS A 4 7.77 -16.53 67.51
N GLN A 5 7.17 -17.39 66.69
CA GLN A 5 6.56 -17.10 65.40
C GLN A 5 5.32 -16.19 65.57
N HIS A 6 5.07 -15.34 64.57
CA HIS A 6 3.71 -14.91 64.25
C HIS A 6 3.43 -15.06 62.75
N ASN A 7 2.39 -15.84 62.51
CA ASN A 7 1.73 -16.14 61.26
C ASN A 7 0.95 -14.90 60.79
N GLY A 8 1.18 -14.46 59.56
CA GLY A 8 0.50 -13.33 58.92
C GLY A 8 0.17 -13.68 57.48
N ASN A 9 -0.99 -14.29 57.31
CA ASN A 9 -1.56 -14.80 56.08
C ASN A 9 -2.11 -13.63 55.22
N THR A 10 -1.50 -13.33 54.07
CA THR A 10 -2.18 -12.58 52.99
C THR A 10 -2.31 -13.50 51.78
N LYS A 11 -3.54 -13.97 51.60
CA LYS A 11 -4.02 -14.75 50.45
C LYS A 11 -4.02 -13.89 49.18
N ALA A 12 -3.67 -14.55 48.08
CA ALA A 12 -4.13 -14.33 46.69
C ALA A 12 -3.67 -12.99 46.05
N ASP A 13 -3.11 -12.96 44.85
CA ASP A 13 -3.58 -13.62 43.64
C ASP A 13 -2.46 -13.96 42.64
N ARG A 14 -2.47 -15.23 42.23
CA ARG A 14 -2.41 -15.74 40.85
C ARG A 14 -1.50 -15.01 39.83
N LEU A 15 -0.31 -15.56 39.63
CA LEU A 15 0.28 -15.69 38.29
C LEU A 15 0.52 -17.18 38.05
N ALA A 16 -0.50 -17.86 37.52
CA ALA A 16 -0.35 -19.20 36.99
C ALA A 16 0.56 -19.12 35.76
N GLU A 17 1.60 -19.96 35.77
CA GLU A 17 2.48 -20.23 34.63
C GLU A 17 1.66 -20.48 33.36
N LEU A 18 1.75 -19.59 32.37
CA LEU A 18 1.32 -19.92 31.01
C LEU A 18 2.44 -20.73 30.34
N LYS A 19 2.50 -22.01 30.69
CA LYS A 19 3.35 -22.99 30.01
C LYS A 19 2.72 -23.30 28.66
N ILE A 20 3.21 -22.67 27.59
CA ILE A 20 2.80 -22.96 26.21
C ILE A 20 3.08 -24.45 25.96
N ARG A 21 2.02 -25.25 25.88
CA ARG A 21 2.12 -26.67 25.54
C ARG A 21 2.41 -26.78 24.05
N SER A 22 3.60 -27.27 23.70
CA SER A 22 3.88 -27.79 22.37
C SER A 22 2.86 -28.89 22.03
N PRO A 23 2.21 -28.88 20.86
CA PRO A 23 1.37 -29.99 20.47
C PRO A 23 2.28 -31.17 20.10
N SER A 24 2.43 -32.11 21.02
CA SER A 24 3.01 -33.42 20.72
C SER A 24 2.02 -34.19 19.83
N ILE A 25 2.34 -34.34 18.55
CA ILE A 25 1.60 -35.23 17.65
C ILE A 25 1.92 -36.67 18.06
N GLN A 26 1.05 -37.27 18.88
CA GLN A 26 1.11 -38.68 19.23
C GLN A 26 0.51 -39.49 18.09
N LEU A 27 1.34 -40.25 17.37
CA LEU A 27 0.92 -41.20 16.35
C LEU A 27 0.33 -42.44 17.04
N ILE A 28 -0.99 -42.48 17.18
CA ILE A 28 -1.67 -43.67 17.71
C ILE A 28 -1.77 -44.71 16.60
N LYS A 29 -1.04 -45.83 16.74
CA LYS A 29 -1.24 -47.03 15.92
C LYS A 29 -2.52 -47.74 16.37
N PHE A 30 -3.61 -47.58 15.64
CA PHE A 30 -4.75 -48.50 15.70
C PHE A 30 -4.83 -49.36 14.45
N GLY A 31 -5.14 -50.64 14.67
CA GLY A 31 -5.29 -51.67 13.65
C GLY A 31 -6.39 -51.37 12.63
N ALA A 32 -6.25 -52.00 11.48
CA ALA A 32 -7.03 -51.81 10.27
C ALA A 32 -8.56 -51.87 10.49
N ILE A 33 -9.23 -50.72 10.40
CA ILE A 33 -10.66 -50.59 10.03
C ILE A 33 -10.82 -49.26 9.26
N GLY A 34 -11.30 -49.35 8.01
CA GLY A 34 -11.91 -48.27 7.22
C GLY A 34 -11.17 -46.92 7.14
N LEU A 35 -10.24 -46.78 6.19
CA LEU A 35 -9.51 -45.53 5.95
C LEU A 35 -10.40 -44.46 5.26
N ASN A 36 -11.26 -43.78 6.02
CA ASN A 36 -11.66 -42.43 5.64
C ASN A 36 -10.47 -41.53 5.97
N ALA A 37 -9.65 -41.20 4.98
CA ALA A 37 -8.58 -40.24 5.14
C ALA A 37 -9.19 -38.87 5.47
N ILE A 38 -9.20 -38.49 6.75
CA ILE A 38 -9.43 -37.11 7.15
C ILE A 38 -8.15 -36.36 6.77
N ILE A 39 -8.16 -35.74 5.59
CA ILE A 39 -7.12 -34.80 5.18
C ILE A 39 -7.34 -33.55 6.04
N PHE A 40 -6.58 -33.40 7.12
CA PHE A 40 -6.46 -32.12 7.78
C PHE A 40 -5.67 -31.21 6.83
N SER A 41 -6.36 -30.28 6.17
CA SER A 41 -5.70 -29.14 5.54
C SER A 41 -4.87 -28.46 6.64
N PRO A 42 -3.55 -28.25 6.46
CA PRO A 42 -2.80 -27.47 7.43
C PRO A 42 -3.48 -26.10 7.55
N LEU A 43 -3.75 -25.65 8.77
CA LEU A 43 -4.01 -24.23 8.98
C LEU A 43 -2.76 -23.51 8.46
N LEU A 44 -2.87 -22.83 7.31
CA LEU A 44 -1.84 -21.95 6.81
C LEU A 44 -1.82 -20.76 7.76
N ILE A 45 -0.84 -20.72 8.65
CA ILE A 45 -0.59 -19.55 9.49
C ILE A 45 0.18 -18.58 8.60
N ALA A 46 -0.35 -17.36 8.45
CA ALA A 46 0.35 -16.27 7.79
C ALA A 46 1.76 -16.11 8.40
N ALA A 47 2.79 -16.18 7.55
CA ALA A 47 4.15 -15.93 7.98
C ALA A 47 4.38 -14.42 8.16
N ASP A 48 5.23 -14.05 9.12
CA ASP A 48 5.79 -12.70 9.21
C ASP A 48 7.25 -12.77 8.74
N THR A 49 7.58 -11.95 7.75
CA THR A 49 8.90 -11.88 7.13
C THR A 49 9.45 -10.46 7.25
N GLY A 50 10.78 -10.32 7.31
CA GLY A 50 11.42 -9.00 7.25
C GLY A 50 11.34 -8.38 5.86
N SER A 51 12.05 -7.26 5.66
CA SER A 51 12.12 -6.58 4.37
C SER A 51 12.57 -7.51 3.23
N GLN A 52 11.96 -7.35 2.06
CA GLN A 52 12.26 -8.13 0.87
C GLN A 52 13.06 -7.31 -0.13
N TYR A 53 14.21 -7.83 -0.56
CA TYR A 53 15.07 -7.20 -1.56
C TYR A 53 15.49 -8.17 -2.64
N GLY A 54 15.30 -7.80 -3.91
CA GLY A 54 15.77 -8.59 -5.04
C GLY A 54 15.00 -8.34 -6.33
N THR A 55 15.37 -9.08 -7.38
CA THR A 55 14.70 -9.04 -8.68
C THR A 55 13.60 -10.10 -8.82
N ASN A 56 13.50 -11.06 -7.91
CA ASN A 56 12.43 -12.04 -7.89
C ASN A 56 11.95 -12.19 -6.45
N ILE A 57 10.75 -11.70 -6.17
CA ILE A 57 10.15 -11.73 -4.84
C ILE A 57 8.80 -12.42 -4.99
N THR A 58 8.57 -13.48 -4.22
CA THR A 58 7.30 -14.21 -4.20
C THR A 58 6.91 -14.44 -2.76
N ILE A 59 5.73 -13.96 -2.40
CA ILE A 59 5.16 -14.04 -1.06
C ILE A 59 3.88 -14.87 -1.13
N ASN A 60 3.63 -15.69 -0.11
CA ASN A 60 2.42 -16.51 -0.11
C ASN A 60 1.22 -15.67 0.32
N ASP A 61 0.04 -16.12 -0.12
CA ASP A 61 -1.21 -15.48 0.23
C ASP A 61 -1.38 -15.35 1.75
N GLY A 62 -1.77 -14.16 2.20
CA GLY A 62 -2.02 -13.83 3.60
C GLY A 62 -0.77 -13.53 4.43
N ASP A 63 0.44 -13.71 3.89
CA ASP A 63 1.68 -13.42 4.61
C ASP A 63 1.84 -11.91 4.89
N ARG A 64 2.69 -11.60 5.88
CA ARG A 64 3.05 -10.24 6.29
C ARG A 64 4.53 -9.98 6.04
N ILE A 65 4.81 -8.77 5.55
CA ILE A 65 6.15 -8.21 5.43
C ILE A 65 6.25 -7.04 6.41
N THR A 66 7.21 -7.13 7.33
CA THR A 66 7.57 -6.07 8.26
C THR A 66 8.84 -5.38 7.73
N GLY A 67 8.74 -4.10 7.35
CA GLY A 67 9.87 -3.33 6.86
C GLY A 67 10.84 -2.96 7.99
N ASP A 68 11.94 -3.69 8.07
CA ASP A 68 12.94 -3.64 9.13
C ASP A 68 14.36 -3.34 8.62
N THR A 69 14.53 -3.22 7.30
CA THR A 69 15.80 -2.94 6.64
C THR A 69 15.80 -1.55 6.01
N ALA A 70 16.91 -0.83 6.16
CA ALA A 70 17.11 0.47 5.54
C ALA A 70 17.75 0.35 4.15
N ASP A 71 17.31 1.19 3.21
CA ASP A 71 17.97 1.38 1.92
C ASP A 71 19.31 2.16 2.10
N PRO A 72 20.14 2.30 1.05
CA PRO A 72 21.40 3.04 1.14
C PRO A 72 21.28 4.52 1.57
N SER A 73 20.09 5.11 1.48
CA SER A 73 19.78 6.46 1.94
C SER A 73 19.22 6.51 3.37
N GLY A 74 19.06 5.34 4.01
CA GLY A 74 18.56 5.22 5.38
C GLY A 74 17.04 5.11 5.49
N ASN A 75 16.30 4.95 4.38
CA ASN A 75 14.84 4.79 4.45
C ASN A 75 14.49 3.34 4.78
N LEU A 76 13.66 3.08 5.79
CA LEU A 76 13.11 1.73 5.99
C LEU A 76 12.20 1.36 4.82
N TYR A 77 12.27 0.11 4.37
CA TYR A 77 11.42 -0.38 3.29
C TYR A 77 10.79 -1.75 3.57
N GLY A 78 9.61 -2.00 3.00
CA GLY A 78 8.99 -3.32 3.02
C GLY A 78 9.48 -4.20 1.87
N VAL A 79 9.31 -3.72 0.64
CA VAL A 79 9.72 -4.42 -0.58
C VAL A 79 10.55 -3.48 -1.45
N MET A 80 11.69 -3.94 -1.95
CA MET A 80 12.54 -3.13 -2.84
C MET A 80 13.18 -3.96 -3.94
N THR A 81 13.11 -3.48 -5.18
CA THR A 81 13.95 -4.02 -6.27
C THR A 81 15.28 -3.26 -6.34
N PRO A 82 16.38 -3.89 -6.80
CA PRO A 82 17.57 -3.14 -7.17
C PRO A 82 17.27 -2.12 -8.28
N ALA A 83 18.04 -1.03 -8.30
CA ALA A 83 18.03 -0.07 -9.40
C ALA A 83 18.79 -0.60 -10.63
N GLY A 84 18.56 0.03 -11.78
CA GLY A 84 19.25 -0.25 -13.03
C GLY A 84 18.39 -1.01 -14.05
N ASN A 85 19.07 -1.66 -15.00
CA ASN A 85 18.42 -2.25 -16.18
C ASN A 85 17.92 -3.68 -16.00
N THR A 86 18.08 -4.28 -14.81
CA THR A 86 17.62 -5.64 -14.55
C THR A 86 16.15 -5.61 -14.13
N PRO A 87 15.23 -6.25 -14.88
CA PRO A 87 13.82 -6.30 -14.51
C PRO A 87 13.60 -7.06 -13.20
N GLY A 88 12.70 -6.53 -12.38
CA GLY A 88 12.14 -7.22 -11.21
C GLY A 88 10.82 -7.90 -11.51
N ASN A 89 10.55 -9.04 -10.90
CA ASN A 89 9.27 -9.73 -10.87
C ASN A 89 8.84 -9.94 -9.42
N ILE A 90 7.83 -9.20 -9.00
CA ILE A 90 7.38 -9.13 -7.62
C ILE A 90 5.93 -9.60 -7.61
N ASN A 91 5.71 -10.73 -6.95
CA ASN A 91 4.40 -11.33 -6.76
C ASN A 91 4.11 -11.40 -5.27
N LEU A 92 3.23 -10.51 -4.79
CA LEU A 92 2.81 -10.48 -3.40
C LEU A 92 1.55 -11.32 -3.16
N GLY A 93 1.03 -12.04 -4.15
CA GLY A 93 -0.14 -12.89 -3.97
C GLY A 93 -1.39 -12.14 -3.51
N ASN A 94 -2.27 -12.86 -2.81
CA ASN A 94 -3.51 -12.35 -2.25
C ASN A 94 -3.38 -11.99 -0.76
N ASP A 95 -4.09 -10.95 -0.32
CA ASP A 95 -4.27 -10.64 1.12
C ASP A 95 -2.95 -10.40 1.89
N VAL A 96 -1.85 -10.10 1.20
CA VAL A 96 -0.57 -9.78 1.83
C VAL A 96 -0.63 -8.41 2.48
N THR A 97 0.04 -8.29 3.63
CA THR A 97 0.21 -7.03 4.33
C THR A 97 1.69 -6.60 4.33
N VAL A 98 1.97 -5.40 3.87
CA VAL A 98 3.29 -4.75 3.98
C VAL A 98 3.18 -3.63 5.01
N ASN A 99 3.98 -3.68 6.06
CA ASN A 99 3.96 -2.67 7.12
C ASN A 99 5.35 -2.14 7.41
N VAL A 100 5.51 -0.83 7.32
CA VAL A 100 6.79 -0.16 7.56
C VAL A 100 6.57 0.96 8.54
N ASN A 101 7.27 0.92 9.68
CA ASN A 101 7.16 1.94 10.71
C ASN A 101 8.56 2.40 11.13
N ASP A 102 8.97 3.56 10.64
CA ASP A 102 10.19 4.23 11.07
C ASP A 102 9.86 5.37 12.05
N ALA A 103 10.03 5.09 13.34
CA ALA A 103 9.79 6.05 14.41
C ALA A 103 10.79 7.22 14.45
N SER A 104 11.83 7.21 13.62
CA SER A 104 12.92 8.19 13.65
C SER A 104 13.22 8.85 12.31
N GLY A 105 12.78 8.26 11.21
CA GLY A 105 13.27 8.59 9.88
C GLY A 105 12.20 8.53 8.80
N TYR A 106 12.61 8.00 7.65
CA TYR A 106 11.84 7.96 6.42
C TYR A 106 11.42 6.52 6.14
N ALA A 107 10.17 6.32 5.73
CA ALA A 107 9.63 4.99 5.47
C ALA A 107 9.06 4.89 4.05
N LYS A 108 9.24 3.74 3.40
CA LYS A 108 8.66 3.46 2.08
C LYS A 108 8.09 2.05 2.06
N GLY A 109 6.81 1.87 1.72
CA GLY A 109 6.21 0.54 1.70
C GLY A 109 6.84 -0.35 0.63
N ILE A 110 6.62 0.01 -0.63
CA ILE A 110 7.11 -0.75 -1.79
C ILE A 110 7.86 0.20 -2.72
N ILE A 111 9.07 -0.21 -3.14
CA ILE A 111 9.96 0.55 -4.02
C ILE A 111 10.31 -0.28 -5.25
N ILE A 112 9.83 0.13 -6.42
CA ILE A 112 10.15 -0.53 -7.70
C ILE A 112 11.06 0.39 -8.52
N GLN A 113 12.33 -0.01 -8.63
CA GLN A 113 13.42 0.77 -9.25
C GLN A 113 13.94 0.17 -10.56
N GLY A 114 13.83 -1.16 -10.72
CA GLY A 114 14.38 -1.83 -11.90
C GLY A 114 13.56 -1.48 -13.13
N LYS A 115 14.23 -1.20 -14.24
CA LYS A 115 13.56 -0.98 -15.54
C LYS A 115 12.76 -2.21 -15.96
N ASN A 116 11.56 -2.01 -16.51
CA ASN A 116 10.63 -3.06 -16.93
C ASN A 116 10.20 -4.01 -15.79
N SER A 117 10.26 -3.57 -14.54
CA SER A 117 9.83 -4.41 -13.42
C SER A 117 8.31 -4.55 -13.36
N SER A 118 7.85 -5.65 -12.78
CA SER A 118 6.44 -5.94 -12.55
C SER A 118 6.16 -6.15 -11.06
N LEU A 119 5.06 -5.58 -10.58
CA LEU A 119 4.47 -5.81 -9.26
C LEU A 119 3.06 -6.35 -9.48
N THR A 120 2.76 -7.52 -8.91
CA THR A 120 1.44 -8.14 -8.93
C THR A 120 0.99 -8.42 -7.50
N ALA A 121 -0.23 -8.02 -7.17
CA ALA A 121 -0.85 -8.26 -5.88
C ALA A 121 -2.37 -8.17 -6.00
N ASN A 122 -3.10 -8.67 -5.01
CA ASN A 122 -4.55 -8.56 -4.96
C ASN A 122 -5.03 -8.50 -3.51
N ARG A 123 -5.94 -7.57 -3.18
CA ARG A 123 -6.30 -7.24 -1.79
C ARG A 123 -5.06 -6.97 -0.90
N LEU A 124 -4.04 -6.36 -1.49
CA LEU A 124 -2.81 -5.95 -0.81
C LEU A 124 -3.14 -4.86 0.21
N THR A 125 -2.60 -4.96 1.42
CA THR A 125 -2.61 -3.86 2.40
C THR A 125 -1.18 -3.34 2.55
N VAL A 126 -0.97 -2.04 2.34
CA VAL A 126 0.30 -1.37 2.63
C VAL A 126 0.04 -0.31 3.71
N ASP A 127 0.80 -0.33 4.80
CA ASP A 127 0.71 0.63 5.89
C ASP A 127 2.09 1.19 6.22
N VAL A 128 2.28 2.49 6.04
CA VAL A 128 3.60 3.14 6.11
C VAL A 128 3.56 4.36 7.01
N VAL A 129 4.34 4.31 8.08
CA VAL A 129 4.52 5.43 9.01
C VAL A 129 5.99 5.79 9.07
N GLY A 130 6.31 7.04 8.72
CA GLY A 130 7.65 7.61 8.87
C GLY A 130 7.58 8.91 9.66
N GLN A 131 8.43 9.07 10.67
CA GLN A 131 8.45 10.29 11.47
C GLN A 131 8.80 11.55 10.66
N THR A 132 9.66 11.41 9.64
CA THR A 132 10.05 12.52 8.78
C THR A 132 9.19 12.61 7.52
N SER A 133 8.98 11.47 6.85
CA SER A 133 8.13 11.34 5.66
C SER A 133 7.89 9.86 5.37
N ALA A 134 6.79 9.57 4.67
CA ALA A 134 6.41 8.23 4.24
C ALA A 134 5.94 8.22 2.78
N ILE A 135 6.19 7.10 2.10
CA ILE A 135 5.59 6.83 0.78
C ILE A 135 5.00 5.43 0.82
N GLY A 136 3.72 5.28 0.49
CA GLY A 136 3.08 3.97 0.38
C GLY A 136 3.74 3.11 -0.70
N ILE A 137 3.62 3.52 -1.96
CA ILE A 137 4.25 2.85 -3.12
C ILE A 137 5.01 3.85 -3.98
N ASN A 138 6.24 3.50 -4.35
CA ASN A 138 7.12 4.33 -5.16
C ASN A 138 7.60 3.57 -6.41
N LEU A 139 7.01 3.88 -7.57
CA LEU A 139 7.31 3.29 -8.87
C LEU A 139 8.21 4.25 -9.67
N ILE A 140 9.52 4.08 -9.53
CA ILE A 140 10.55 5.00 -10.07
C ILE A 140 11.45 4.38 -11.13
N GLY A 141 11.30 3.08 -11.40
CA GLY A 141 11.93 2.45 -12.56
C GLY A 141 11.26 2.88 -13.87
N ASP A 142 12.02 2.88 -14.96
CA ASP A 142 11.48 3.09 -16.30
C ASP A 142 10.53 1.95 -16.71
N TYR A 143 9.37 2.26 -17.26
CA TYR A 143 8.41 1.30 -17.82
C TYR A 143 8.02 0.19 -16.83
N THR A 144 7.83 0.53 -15.56
CA THR A 144 7.35 -0.46 -14.57
C THR A 144 5.85 -0.71 -14.72
N HIS A 145 5.39 -1.88 -14.30
CA HIS A 145 3.99 -2.28 -14.38
C HIS A 145 3.52 -2.76 -13.01
N ALA A 146 2.51 -2.13 -12.45
CA ALA A 146 1.87 -2.55 -11.21
C ALA A 146 0.42 -2.96 -11.48
N ASP A 147 0.09 -4.19 -11.14
CA ASP A 147 -1.29 -4.69 -11.05
C ASP A 147 -1.57 -4.99 -9.58
N LEU A 148 -2.37 -4.13 -8.95
CA LEU A 148 -2.75 -4.27 -7.54
C LEU A 148 -4.12 -4.96 -7.40
N GLY A 149 -4.68 -5.48 -8.49
CA GLY A 149 -5.90 -6.27 -8.49
C GLY A 149 -7.11 -5.50 -7.93
N THR A 150 -7.95 -6.22 -7.20
CA THR A 150 -9.19 -5.68 -6.61
C THR A 150 -9.07 -5.54 -5.10
N GLY A 151 -9.53 -4.41 -4.55
CA GLY A 151 -9.68 -4.26 -3.09
C GLY A 151 -8.38 -3.99 -2.33
N SER A 152 -7.30 -3.62 -3.02
CA SER A 152 -6.05 -3.24 -2.35
C SER A 152 -6.18 -1.87 -1.66
N THR A 153 -5.45 -1.69 -0.57
CA THR A 153 -5.49 -0.51 0.29
C THR A 153 -4.09 -0.02 0.62
N ILE A 154 -3.82 1.26 0.41
CA ILE A 154 -2.55 1.92 0.73
C ILE A 154 -2.80 2.98 1.79
N LYS A 155 -2.05 2.89 2.89
CA LYS A 155 -2.07 3.84 3.99
C LYS A 155 -0.67 4.42 4.19
N SER A 156 -0.59 5.74 4.30
CA SER A 156 0.66 6.41 4.65
C SER A 156 0.42 7.69 5.45
N ASN A 157 1.39 8.13 6.24
CA ASN A 157 1.28 9.42 6.92
C ASN A 157 1.81 10.62 6.11
N ASP A 158 2.12 10.42 4.82
CA ASP A 158 2.57 11.44 3.87
C ASP A 158 2.13 11.05 2.44
N ASP A 159 3.01 10.86 1.45
CA ASP A 159 2.55 10.52 0.10
C ASP A 159 1.97 9.10 0.01
N GLY A 160 0.86 8.94 -0.72
CA GLY A 160 0.24 7.63 -0.95
C GLY A 160 1.02 6.83 -2.00
N ILE A 161 0.93 7.25 -3.26
CA ILE A 161 1.60 6.61 -4.39
C ILE A 161 2.28 7.64 -5.27
N ILE A 162 3.52 7.34 -5.67
CA ILE A 162 4.25 8.08 -6.69
C ILE A 162 4.58 7.12 -7.83
N ILE A 163 4.18 7.49 -9.05
CA ILE A 163 4.47 6.76 -10.28
C ILE A 163 4.98 7.71 -11.37
N GLY A 164 6.00 7.29 -12.10
CA GLY A 164 6.57 8.07 -13.21
C GLY A 164 7.22 7.22 -14.29
N HIS A 165 8.00 7.87 -15.15
CA HIS A 165 8.89 7.21 -16.13
C HIS A 165 8.18 6.24 -17.10
N SER A 166 7.01 6.65 -17.62
CA SER A 166 6.20 5.82 -18.53
C SER A 166 5.76 4.47 -17.93
N SER A 167 5.56 4.45 -16.62
CA SER A 167 5.09 3.27 -15.89
C SER A 167 3.57 3.18 -15.87
N THR A 168 3.05 2.00 -15.52
CA THR A 168 1.61 1.73 -15.44
C THR A 168 1.20 1.22 -14.06
N LEU A 169 0.02 1.64 -13.58
CA LEU A 169 -0.65 1.06 -12.42
C LEU A 169 -2.11 0.74 -12.77
N THR A 170 -2.56 -0.46 -12.42
CA THR A 170 -3.95 -0.90 -12.56
C THR A 170 -4.48 -1.42 -11.23
N ALA A 171 -5.72 -1.04 -10.90
CA ALA A 171 -6.44 -1.52 -9.72
C ALA A 171 -7.96 -1.29 -9.88
N THR A 172 -8.79 -1.90 -9.03
CA THR A 172 -10.23 -1.60 -8.93
C THR A 172 -10.71 -1.76 -7.49
N GLN A 173 -11.74 -1.00 -7.08
CA GLN A 173 -12.16 -0.93 -5.68
C GLN A 173 -10.97 -0.63 -4.75
N PHE A 174 -10.07 0.21 -5.25
CA PHE A 174 -8.77 0.51 -4.65
C PHE A 174 -8.88 1.67 -3.69
N THR A 175 -8.20 1.60 -2.55
CA THR A 175 -8.24 2.66 -1.54
C THR A 175 -6.85 3.24 -1.30
N ILE A 176 -6.73 4.56 -1.34
CA ILE A 176 -5.59 5.32 -0.82
C ILE A 176 -6.08 6.17 0.35
N GLU A 177 -5.43 6.06 1.50
CA GLU A 177 -5.67 6.87 2.70
C GLU A 177 -4.36 7.48 3.18
N ASN A 178 -4.25 8.80 3.21
CA ASN A 178 -3.04 9.43 3.72
C ASN A 178 -3.25 10.71 4.51
N SER A 179 -2.50 10.90 5.60
CA SER A 179 -2.73 12.02 6.54
C SER A 179 -1.98 13.31 6.22
N ASN A 180 -1.16 13.32 5.17
CA ASN A 180 -0.44 14.50 4.66
C ASN A 180 -0.04 14.26 3.19
N GLY A 181 0.65 15.18 2.51
CA GLY A 181 1.23 14.91 1.18
C GLY A 181 0.20 14.88 0.04
N ILE A 182 0.46 14.04 -0.98
CA ILE A 182 -0.41 13.80 -2.14
C ILE A 182 -0.85 12.33 -2.15
N GLY A 183 -2.14 12.08 -2.36
CA GLY A 183 -2.68 10.72 -2.44
C GLY A 183 -2.09 9.92 -3.60
N LEU A 184 -2.18 10.46 -4.83
CA LEU A 184 -1.65 9.85 -6.03
C LEU A 184 -0.92 10.88 -6.91
N THR A 185 0.37 10.65 -7.16
CA THR A 185 1.21 11.46 -8.05
C THR A 185 1.54 10.69 -9.32
N ILE A 186 1.15 11.23 -10.48
CA ILE A 186 1.38 10.66 -11.80
C ILE A 186 2.29 11.60 -12.60
N ASN A 187 3.56 11.22 -12.75
CA ASN A 187 4.58 12.03 -13.42
C ASN A 187 4.94 11.50 -14.80
N ASP A 188 5.43 12.40 -15.65
CA ASP A 188 6.09 12.12 -16.93
C ASP A 188 5.17 11.63 -18.06
N TYR A 189 5.63 11.84 -19.29
CA TYR A 189 4.99 11.32 -20.49
C TYR A 189 4.88 9.79 -20.44
N GLY A 190 3.77 9.27 -20.96
CA GLY A 190 3.48 7.85 -21.07
C GLY A 190 3.07 7.15 -19.78
N THR A 191 3.17 7.81 -18.63
CA THR A 191 2.76 7.22 -17.36
C THR A 191 1.24 7.14 -17.28
N SER A 192 0.70 5.99 -16.90
CA SER A 192 -0.74 5.74 -16.91
C SER A 192 -1.20 5.05 -15.64
N VAL A 193 -2.29 5.55 -15.05
CA VAL A 193 -2.96 4.89 -13.93
C VAL A 193 -4.41 4.65 -14.27
N ASP A 194 -4.87 3.41 -14.09
CA ASP A 194 -6.27 3.01 -14.21
C ASP A 194 -6.75 2.44 -12.88
N LEU A 195 -7.64 3.17 -12.19
CA LEU A 195 -8.23 2.72 -10.92
C LEU A 195 -9.59 2.02 -11.11
N GLY A 196 -9.98 1.72 -12.36
CA GLY A 196 -11.18 0.97 -12.66
C GLY A 196 -12.44 1.59 -12.04
N SER A 197 -13.34 0.76 -11.53
CA SER A 197 -14.57 1.19 -10.86
C SER A 197 -14.48 1.14 -9.33
N GLY A 198 -15.10 2.11 -8.66
CA GLY A 198 -15.40 2.07 -7.22
C GLY A 198 -14.20 2.35 -6.32
N SER A 199 -13.16 2.98 -6.84
CA SER A 199 -11.96 3.32 -6.08
C SER A 199 -12.16 4.59 -5.25
N LYS A 200 -11.35 4.75 -4.20
CA LYS A 200 -11.42 5.84 -3.24
C LYS A 200 -10.04 6.39 -2.93
N ILE A 201 -9.92 7.71 -2.88
CA ILE A 201 -8.74 8.43 -2.42
C ILE A 201 -9.19 9.39 -1.32
N THR A 202 -8.63 9.25 -0.13
CA THR A 202 -8.86 10.17 0.99
C THR A 202 -7.56 10.68 1.51
N THR A 203 -7.45 12.01 1.63
CA THR A 203 -6.24 12.63 2.17
C THR A 203 -6.55 13.83 3.04
N ASP A 204 -5.81 13.96 4.15
CA ASP A 204 -5.74 15.19 4.96
C ASP A 204 -4.56 16.09 4.50
N GLY A 205 -3.96 15.76 3.36
CA GLY A 205 -2.86 16.48 2.73
C GLY A 205 -3.32 17.54 1.74
N SER A 206 -2.42 17.87 0.81
CA SER A 206 -2.62 19.00 -0.11
C SER A 206 -3.43 18.62 -1.34
N THR A 207 -3.28 17.41 -1.89
CA THR A 207 -3.86 17.04 -3.18
C THR A 207 -4.29 15.57 -3.20
N GLY A 208 -5.49 15.29 -3.70
CA GLY A 208 -5.95 13.92 -3.94
C GLY A 208 -5.17 13.27 -5.08
N VAL A 209 -5.27 13.84 -6.28
CA VAL A 209 -4.53 13.39 -7.47
C VAL A 209 -3.76 14.53 -8.11
N TYR A 210 -2.45 14.36 -8.27
CA TYR A 210 -1.63 15.19 -9.14
C TYR A 210 -1.28 14.40 -10.41
N ILE A 211 -1.39 15.04 -11.57
CA ILE A 211 -0.95 14.45 -12.83
C ILE A 211 -0.23 15.49 -13.71
N GLY A 212 0.94 15.12 -14.22
CA GLY A 212 1.73 15.97 -15.12
C GLY A 212 2.67 15.23 -16.06
N GLY A 213 2.35 15.28 -17.36
CA GLY A 213 3.25 14.89 -18.46
C GLY A 213 4.31 15.95 -18.77
N LEU A 214 5.10 16.34 -17.76
CA LEU A 214 6.02 17.48 -17.86
C LEU A 214 7.45 17.08 -18.25
N ASN A 215 7.87 15.86 -17.94
CA ASN A 215 9.21 15.34 -18.26
C ASN A 215 9.14 13.97 -18.94
N GLY A 216 10.29 13.41 -19.30
CA GLY A 216 10.39 12.14 -20.03
C GLY A 216 10.26 12.29 -21.54
N ASN A 217 9.99 11.18 -22.24
CA ASN A 217 9.92 11.14 -23.70
C ASN A 217 8.49 11.39 -24.19
N ASN A 218 8.26 12.53 -24.85
CA ASN A 218 6.94 12.91 -25.38
C ASN A 218 6.38 11.92 -26.42
N ALA A 219 7.22 11.11 -27.07
CA ALA A 219 6.78 10.07 -27.99
C ALA A 219 5.97 8.96 -27.30
N ASN A 220 6.09 8.82 -25.99
CA ASN A 220 5.32 7.86 -25.20
C ASN A 220 3.86 8.33 -24.95
N GLY A 221 3.52 9.56 -25.38
CA GLY A 221 2.19 10.14 -25.24
C GLY A 221 1.98 10.85 -23.90
N ALA A 222 0.81 11.48 -23.74
CA ALA A 222 0.44 12.20 -22.51
C ALA A 222 0.41 11.28 -21.27
N ALA A 223 0.60 11.86 -20.08
CA ALA A 223 0.28 11.19 -18.82
C ALA A 223 -1.24 10.93 -18.75
N ARG A 224 -1.66 9.78 -18.20
CA ARG A 224 -3.06 9.35 -18.20
C ARG A 224 -3.55 8.93 -16.82
N PHE A 225 -4.76 9.33 -16.48
CA PHE A 225 -5.49 8.86 -15.31
C PHE A 225 -6.92 8.49 -15.70
N THR A 226 -7.32 7.24 -15.43
CA THR A 226 -8.67 6.75 -15.71
C THR A 226 -9.30 6.15 -14.45
N ALA A 227 -10.59 6.44 -14.25
CA ALA A 227 -11.42 5.82 -13.23
C ALA A 227 -12.90 5.98 -13.57
N THR A 228 -13.77 5.23 -12.91
CA THR A 228 -15.24 5.38 -12.94
C THR A 228 -15.76 5.18 -11.53
N ASP A 229 -16.81 5.90 -11.14
CA ASP A 229 -17.34 5.83 -9.78
C ASP A 229 -16.25 6.07 -8.72
N LEU A 230 -15.34 7.00 -9.02
CA LEU A 230 -14.22 7.36 -8.16
C LEU A 230 -14.69 8.31 -7.07
N THR A 231 -14.32 8.06 -5.82
CA THR A 231 -14.49 9.01 -4.72
C THR A 231 -13.16 9.64 -4.34
N ILE A 232 -13.07 10.97 -4.39
CA ILE A 232 -11.94 11.74 -3.85
C ILE A 232 -12.44 12.61 -2.70
N ASP A 233 -11.81 12.53 -1.52
CA ASP A 233 -12.08 13.38 -0.37
C ASP A 233 -10.76 13.97 0.15
N VAL A 234 -10.60 15.29 0.08
CA VAL A 234 -9.37 16.01 0.44
C VAL A 234 -9.70 17.05 1.51
N GLN A 235 -8.97 17.03 2.62
CA GLN A 235 -9.11 17.98 3.71
C GLN A 235 -7.80 18.73 3.89
N GLY A 236 -7.83 20.04 4.18
CA GLY A 236 -6.63 20.82 4.53
C GLY A 236 -6.49 22.16 3.80
N TYR A 237 -5.44 22.91 4.15
CA TYR A 237 -5.13 24.17 3.48
C TYR A 237 -4.70 23.91 2.03
N SER A 238 -5.30 24.65 1.08
CA SER A 238 -5.11 24.45 -0.35
C SER A 238 -5.46 23.03 -0.82
N ALA A 239 -6.46 22.39 -0.20
CA ALA A 239 -6.96 21.07 -0.59
C ALA A 239 -7.38 21.04 -2.07
N MET A 240 -6.62 20.34 -2.90
CA MET A 240 -6.90 20.14 -4.33
C MET A 240 -7.44 18.74 -4.57
N GLY A 241 -8.61 18.60 -5.18
CA GLY A 241 -9.16 17.30 -5.53
C GLY A 241 -8.31 16.62 -6.60
N ILE A 242 -8.25 17.25 -7.78
CA ILE A 242 -7.36 16.85 -8.87
C ILE A 242 -6.65 18.06 -9.45
N ASN A 243 -5.32 17.99 -9.51
CA ASN A 243 -4.45 18.96 -10.16
C ASN A 243 -3.88 18.39 -11.45
N VAL A 244 -4.39 18.86 -12.59
CA VAL A 244 -4.05 18.39 -13.94
C VAL A 244 -3.11 19.40 -14.61
N GLN A 245 -1.89 18.99 -14.88
CA GLN A 245 -0.89 19.80 -15.59
C GLN A 245 -0.94 19.54 -17.10
N LYS A 246 -0.18 20.33 -17.87
CA LYS A 246 -0.05 20.18 -19.32
C LYS A 246 0.35 18.75 -19.72
N ASN A 247 -0.06 18.36 -20.93
CA ASN A 247 0.20 17.03 -21.51
C ASN A 247 -0.32 15.87 -20.65
N SER A 248 -1.48 16.09 -20.03
CA SER A 248 -2.16 15.09 -19.21
C SER A 248 -3.58 14.91 -19.70
N VAL A 249 -4.08 13.69 -19.61
CA VAL A 249 -5.45 13.31 -19.96
C VAL A 249 -6.06 12.58 -18.77
N VAL A 250 -7.14 13.12 -18.24
CA VAL A 250 -7.92 12.52 -17.15
C VAL A 250 -9.29 12.12 -17.68
N ASP A 251 -9.70 10.88 -17.44
CA ASP A 251 -11.05 10.40 -17.71
C ASP A 251 -11.66 9.83 -16.42
N LEU A 252 -12.61 10.56 -15.85
CA LEU A 252 -13.29 10.18 -14.61
C LEU A 252 -14.56 9.34 -14.87
N GLY A 253 -14.77 8.90 -16.11
CA GLY A 253 -15.83 7.97 -16.45
C GLY A 253 -17.20 8.50 -16.01
N THR A 254 -18.01 7.65 -15.37
CA THR A 254 -19.35 8.02 -14.89
C THR A 254 -19.45 8.03 -13.36
N ASN A 255 -20.22 8.96 -12.79
CA ASN A 255 -20.57 9.03 -11.35
C ASN A 255 -19.40 9.24 -10.38
N SER A 256 -18.27 9.76 -10.84
CA SER A 256 -17.20 10.14 -9.93
C SER A 256 -17.59 11.35 -9.05
N SER A 257 -17.04 11.44 -7.85
CA SER A 257 -17.28 12.53 -6.90
C SER A 257 -15.97 13.04 -6.31
N ILE A 258 -15.83 14.36 -6.25
CA ILE A 258 -14.70 15.05 -5.63
C ILE A 258 -15.23 15.95 -4.53
N LYS A 259 -14.74 15.76 -3.31
CA LYS A 259 -14.98 16.64 -2.18
C LYS A 259 -13.65 17.23 -1.70
N THR A 260 -13.62 18.54 -1.53
CA THR A 260 -12.45 19.25 -1.00
C THR A 260 -12.90 20.23 0.07
N ASN A 261 -12.19 20.27 1.19
CA ASN A 261 -12.54 21.13 2.30
C ASN A 261 -11.32 21.85 2.89
N GLY A 262 -11.38 23.18 2.95
CA GLY A 262 -10.37 24.03 3.58
C GLY A 262 -10.10 25.33 2.82
N ASP A 263 -9.37 26.24 3.46
CA ASP A 263 -9.03 27.53 2.86
C ASP A 263 -8.25 27.34 1.55
N ASN A 264 -8.62 28.08 0.50
CA ASN A 264 -8.04 27.98 -0.84
C ASN A 264 -8.20 26.58 -1.49
N ALA A 265 -9.24 25.82 -1.11
CA ALA A 265 -9.54 24.54 -1.74
C ALA A 265 -10.01 24.67 -3.20
N HIS A 266 -9.68 23.67 -4.01
CA HIS A 266 -10.09 23.57 -5.43
C HIS A 266 -10.49 22.13 -5.74
N GLY A 267 -11.72 21.90 -6.22
CA GLY A 267 -12.12 20.55 -6.64
C GLY A 267 -11.31 20.02 -7.83
N LEU A 268 -11.22 20.82 -8.90
CA LEU A 268 -10.47 20.47 -10.12
C LEU A 268 -9.70 21.70 -10.63
N TRP A 269 -8.38 21.57 -10.77
CA TRP A 269 -7.53 22.58 -11.40
C TRP A 269 -6.86 21.98 -12.63
N SER A 270 -7.08 22.55 -13.82
CA SER A 270 -6.63 21.90 -15.06
C SER A 270 -5.94 22.82 -16.07
N PHE A 271 -4.78 22.36 -16.55
CA PHE A 271 -4.07 22.78 -17.75
C PHE A 271 -4.00 21.66 -18.81
N GLY A 272 -4.66 20.53 -18.56
CA GLY A 272 -4.73 19.35 -19.43
C GLY A 272 -6.14 19.05 -19.90
N GLN A 273 -6.37 17.84 -20.41
CA GLN A 273 -7.68 17.37 -20.84
C GLN A 273 -8.37 16.62 -19.70
N VAL A 274 -9.64 16.92 -19.47
CA VAL A 274 -10.48 16.23 -18.47
C VAL A 274 -11.82 15.88 -19.09
N SER A 275 -12.22 14.62 -19.01
CA SER A 275 -13.56 14.14 -19.35
C SER A 275 -14.22 13.49 -18.14
N ALA A 276 -15.53 13.68 -18.03
CA ALA A 276 -16.35 13.02 -17.02
C ALA A 276 -17.83 13.06 -17.42
N ASN A 277 -18.59 12.09 -16.94
CA ASN A 277 -20.04 12.00 -17.06
C ASN A 277 -20.63 11.96 -15.64
N ALA A 278 -21.60 12.84 -15.34
CA ALA A 278 -22.21 12.95 -14.01
C ALA A 278 -21.19 13.14 -12.85
N LEU A 279 -20.14 13.95 -13.07
CA LEU A 279 -19.18 14.32 -12.02
C LEU A 279 -19.85 15.22 -10.98
N THR A 280 -19.71 14.86 -9.70
CA THR A 280 -20.08 15.72 -8.58
C THR A 280 -18.82 16.37 -8.01
N VAL A 281 -18.85 17.69 -7.80
CA VAL A 281 -17.75 18.43 -7.15
C VAL A 281 -18.33 19.27 -6.02
N ASP A 282 -17.85 19.05 -4.80
CA ASP A 282 -18.21 19.80 -3.60
C ASP A 282 -16.95 20.44 -2.99
N VAL A 283 -16.97 21.75 -2.82
CA VAL A 283 -15.84 22.54 -2.32
C VAL A 283 -16.35 23.38 -1.16
N THR A 284 -15.80 23.16 0.04
CA THR A 284 -16.22 23.81 1.29
C THR A 284 -15.09 24.54 1.99
#